data_AF-A0A0B5B9U8-F1
#
_entry.id   AF-A0A0B5B9U8-F1
#
_cell.length_a   1.000
_cell.length_b   1.000
_cell.length_c   1.000
_cell.angle_alpha   90.00
_cell.angle_beta   90.00
_cell.angle_gamma   90.00
#
_symmetry.space_group_name_H-M   'P 1'
#
loop_
_entity.id
_entity.type
_entity.pdbx_description
1 polymer ?
#
loop_
_entity_poly.entity_id
_entity_poly.type
_entity_poly.pdbx_seq_one_letter_code
_entity_poly.pdbx_strand_id
1 'polypeptide(L)'
;MKRSACCLLALLTGGVVAYAADTSLDRGKELFESPKLGTSGKSCSSCHPGGRKLEWAASTYDDEKLTEIVNRCIEKSLKGKPLDPASDDMKSLIAYIKTFGAPGK
;
A
#
# COMPACT_ATOMS: atom_id res chain seq x y z
N MET A 1 62.45 0.73 2.06
CA MET A 1 61.63 1.91 2.43
C MET A 1 60.16 1.54 2.28
N LYS A 2 59.33 1.95 3.24
CA LYS A 2 58.01 1.37 3.56
C LYS A 2 56.96 1.62 2.46
N ARG A 3 56.14 0.59 2.24
CA ARG A 3 54.98 0.53 1.35
C ARG A 3 53.87 1.43 1.90
N SER A 4 53.28 2.30 1.08
CA SER A 4 51.99 2.93 1.39
C SER A 4 51.00 2.61 0.28
N ALA A 5 50.23 1.55 0.51
CA ALA A 5 49.01 1.27 -0.21
C ALA A 5 47.91 2.21 0.32
N CYS A 6 47.43 3.12 -0.53
CA CYS A 6 46.23 3.90 -0.25
C CYS A 6 45.05 3.21 -0.94
N CYS A 7 44.57 2.12 -0.34
CA CYS A 7 43.27 1.53 -0.70
C CYS A 7 42.17 2.46 -0.17
N LEU A 8 41.73 3.40 -1.00
CA LEU A 8 40.48 4.14 -0.80
C LEU A 8 39.32 3.22 -1.23
N LEU A 9 38.87 2.38 -0.30
CA LEU A 9 37.63 1.63 -0.44
C LEU A 9 36.47 2.57 -0.06
N ALA A 10 35.87 3.23 -1.05
CA ALA A 10 34.66 4.01 -0.87
C ALA A 10 33.46 3.07 -0.70
N LEU A 11 33.09 2.79 0.56
CA LEU A 11 31.85 2.13 0.92
C LEU A 11 30.68 3.10 0.70
N LEU A 12 30.02 2.98 -0.45
CA LEU A 12 28.72 3.58 -0.71
C LEU A 12 27.66 2.80 0.08
N THR A 13 27.40 3.21 1.32
CA THR A 13 26.23 2.75 2.07
C THR A 13 24.98 3.41 1.49
N GLY A 14 24.37 2.75 0.51
CA GLY A 14 23.01 3.06 0.07
C GLY A 14 22.05 2.79 1.23
N GLY A 15 21.54 3.85 1.85
CA GLY A 15 20.53 3.76 2.89
C GLY A 15 19.24 3.17 2.32
N VAL A 16 18.93 1.94 2.69
CA VAL A 16 17.56 1.43 2.61
C VAL A 16 16.76 2.18 3.66
N VAL A 17 15.97 3.16 3.21
CA VAL A 17 14.93 3.74 4.06
C VAL A 17 13.86 2.66 4.20
N ALA A 18 13.97 1.86 5.25
CA ALA A 18 12.89 1.00 5.69
C ALA A 18 11.79 1.94 6.24
N TYR A 19 10.75 2.17 5.44
CA TYR A 19 9.52 2.77 5.95
C TYR A 19 8.94 1.72 6.90
N ALA A 20 9.01 1.97 8.20
CA ALA A 20 8.18 1.25 9.15
C ALA A 20 6.74 1.46 8.70
N ALA A 21 6.06 0.39 8.28
CA ALA A 21 4.65 0.45 7.93
C ALA A 21 3.87 0.57 9.24
N ASP A 22 3.72 1.79 9.76
CA ASP A 22 2.80 2.03 10.87
C ASP A 22 1.37 2.08 10.34
N THR A 23 0.44 1.45 11.07
CA THR A 23 -0.98 1.50 10.69
C THR A 23 -1.48 2.95 10.77
N SER A 24 -1.87 3.56 9.64
CA SER A 24 -2.38 4.94 9.61
C SER A 24 -3.29 5.22 8.40
N LEU A 25 -4.20 6.19 8.54
CA LEU A 25 -5.07 6.62 7.43
C LEU A 25 -4.28 7.26 6.29
N ASP A 26 -3.20 8.00 6.61
CA ASP A 26 -2.32 8.61 5.61
C ASP A 26 -1.62 7.54 4.78
N ARG A 27 -1.13 6.46 5.42
CA ARG A 27 -0.56 5.31 4.71
C ARG A 27 -1.61 4.62 3.83
N GLY A 28 -2.82 4.42 4.34
CA GLY A 28 -3.91 3.83 3.58
C GLY A 28 -4.27 4.66 2.34
N LYS A 29 -4.29 5.99 2.46
CA LYS A 29 -4.49 6.92 1.35
C LYS A 29 -3.37 6.83 0.31
N GLU A 30 -2.11 6.85 0.77
CA GLU A 30 -0.95 6.72 -0.11
C GLU A 30 -1.03 5.43 -0.94
N LEU A 31 -1.32 4.30 -0.30
CA LEU A 31 -1.52 3.01 -0.97
C LEU A 31 -2.67 3.04 -1.98
N PHE A 32 -3.80 3.63 -1.60
CA PHE A 32 -4.98 3.74 -2.46
C PHE A 32 -4.72 4.58 -3.73
N GLU A 33 -3.89 5.61 -3.63
CA GLU A 33 -3.52 6.50 -4.73
C GLU A 33 -2.30 6.00 -5.53
N SER A 34 -1.53 5.06 -4.98
CA SER A 34 -0.28 4.59 -5.57
C SER A 34 -0.50 3.70 -6.80
N PRO A 35 0.12 4.01 -7.95
CA PRO A 35 0.18 3.08 -9.07
C PRO A 35 1.20 1.95 -8.85
N LYS A 36 1.94 1.95 -7.73
CA LYS A 36 3.06 1.03 -7.47
C LYS A 36 2.62 -0.32 -6.90
N LEU A 37 1.33 -0.50 -6.59
CA LEU A 37 0.79 -1.78 -6.11
C LEU A 37 0.77 -2.87 -7.20
N GLY A 38 0.95 -2.50 -8.46
CA GLY A 38 1.07 -3.45 -9.56
C GLY A 38 1.78 -2.85 -10.78
N THR A 39 1.64 -3.50 -11.92
CA THR A 39 2.34 -3.14 -13.18
C THR A 39 1.43 -2.55 -14.24
N SER A 40 0.11 -2.47 -13.98
CA SER A 40 -0.88 -1.88 -14.91
C SER A 40 -0.75 -0.36 -15.10
N GLY A 41 0.02 0.33 -14.24
CA GLY A 41 0.07 1.79 -14.19
C GLY A 41 -1.19 2.45 -13.63
N LYS A 42 -2.11 1.67 -13.03
CA LYS A 42 -3.31 2.16 -12.34
C LYS A 42 -3.17 2.00 -10.83
N SER A 43 -3.92 2.83 -10.12
CA SER A 43 -4.14 2.79 -8.66
C SER A 43 -5.59 2.41 -8.35
N CYS A 44 -5.93 2.21 -7.08
CA CYS A 44 -7.33 2.07 -6.67
C CYS A 44 -8.13 3.33 -7.05
N SER A 45 -7.56 4.52 -6.82
CA SER A 45 -8.17 5.82 -7.16
C SER A 45 -8.40 6.03 -8.66
N SER A 46 -7.72 5.28 -9.53
CA SER A 46 -7.96 5.34 -10.98
C SER A 46 -9.35 4.81 -11.35
N CYS A 47 -9.86 3.81 -10.63
CA CYS A 47 -11.20 3.24 -10.82
C CYS A 47 -12.23 3.79 -9.82
N HIS A 48 -11.76 4.12 -8.61
CA HIS A 48 -12.56 4.65 -7.49
C HIS A 48 -12.09 6.05 -7.07
N PRO A 49 -12.14 7.06 -7.97
CA PRO A 49 -11.71 8.42 -7.65
C PRO A 49 -12.55 8.97 -6.50
N GLY A 50 -11.88 9.39 -5.42
CA GLY A 50 -12.54 9.85 -4.20
C GLY A 50 -13.39 8.78 -3.50
N GLY A 51 -13.13 7.48 -3.72
CA GLY A 51 -13.89 6.39 -3.11
C GLY A 51 -15.24 6.09 -3.79
N ARG A 52 -15.54 6.70 -4.95
CA ARG A 52 -16.81 6.48 -5.65
C ARG A 52 -17.08 5.00 -5.87
N LYS A 53 -18.33 4.60 -5.60
CA LYS A 53 -18.84 3.22 -5.69
C LYS A 53 -18.27 2.25 -4.65
N LEU A 54 -17.56 2.74 -3.64
CA LEU A 54 -17.11 1.93 -2.50
C LEU A 54 -17.99 2.12 -1.26
N GLU A 55 -18.90 3.10 -1.25
CA GLU A 55 -19.65 3.52 -0.07
C GLU A 55 -20.40 2.36 0.59
N TRP A 56 -21.12 1.57 -0.21
CA TRP A 56 -21.86 0.41 0.29
C TRP A 56 -20.93 -0.69 0.80
N ALA A 57 -19.85 -0.99 0.07
CA ALA A 57 -18.88 -2.02 0.47
C ALA A 57 -18.16 -1.62 1.77
N ALA A 58 -17.75 -0.36 1.87
CA ALA A 58 -17.09 0.22 3.04
C ALA A 58 -17.99 0.22 4.29
N SER A 59 -19.31 0.36 4.13
CA SER A 59 -20.27 0.31 5.24
C SER A 59 -20.79 -1.09 5.59
N THR A 60 -20.66 -2.08 4.69
CA THR A 60 -21.34 -3.39 4.84
C THR A 60 -20.38 -4.55 5.06
N TYR A 61 -19.20 -4.52 4.44
CA TYR A 61 -18.25 -5.62 4.54
C TYR A 61 -17.33 -5.46 5.76
N ASP A 62 -17.02 -6.61 6.37
CA ASP A 62 -16.00 -6.69 7.42
C ASP A 62 -14.58 -6.62 6.83
N ASP A 63 -13.59 -6.58 7.73
CA ASP A 63 -12.18 -6.44 7.33
C ASP A 63 -11.68 -7.64 6.54
N GLU A 64 -12.14 -8.85 6.86
CA GLU A 64 -11.75 -10.07 6.14
C GLU A 64 -12.24 -10.02 4.69
N LYS A 65 -13.51 -9.66 4.48
CA LYS A 65 -14.09 -9.58 3.15
C LYS A 65 -13.47 -8.44 2.33
N LEU A 66 -13.24 -7.28 2.95
CA LEU A 66 -12.57 -6.17 2.28
C LEU A 66 -11.13 -6.55 1.91
N THR A 67 -10.40 -7.27 2.77
CA THR A 67 -9.05 -7.77 2.50
C THR A 67 -9.01 -8.70 1.28
N GLU A 68 -9.96 -9.63 1.19
CA GLU A 68 -10.10 -10.53 0.04
C GLU A 68 -10.32 -9.74 -1.26
N ILE A 69 -11.24 -8.77 -1.24
CA ILE A 69 -11.57 -7.95 -2.40
C ILE A 69 -10.39 -7.09 -2.81
N VAL A 70 -9.72 -6.44 -1.86
CA VAL A 70 -8.54 -5.60 -2.09
C VAL A 70 -7.44 -6.42 -2.77
N ASN A 71 -7.11 -7.59 -2.23
CA ASN A 71 -6.08 -8.44 -2.80
C ASN A 71 -6.46 -8.96 -4.20
N ARG A 72 -7.73 -9.28 -4.43
CA ARG A 72 -8.22 -9.61 -5.77
C ARG A 72 -8.08 -8.46 -6.75
N CYS A 73 -8.37 -7.23 -6.34
CA CYS A 73 -8.18 -6.03 -7.16
C CYS A 73 -6.70 -5.80 -7.48
N ILE A 74 -5.81 -5.92 -6.49
CA ILE A 74 -4.36 -5.80 -6.70
C ILE A 74 -3.88 -6.85 -7.70
N GLU A 75 -4.26 -8.11 -7.51
CA GLU A 75 -3.80 -9.20 -8.38
C GLU A 75 -4.40 -9.11 -9.80
N LYS A 76 -5.72 -9.00 -9.91
CA LYS A 76 -6.41 -9.14 -11.20
C LYS A 76 -6.48 -7.85 -11.99
N SER A 77 -6.73 -6.71 -11.33
CA SER A 77 -6.87 -5.41 -11.99
C SER A 77 -5.53 -4.68 -12.09
N LEU A 78 -4.77 -4.62 -10.98
CA LEU A 78 -3.50 -3.88 -10.96
C LEU A 78 -2.33 -4.70 -11.49
N LYS A 79 -2.47 -6.03 -11.60
CA LYS A 79 -1.41 -6.98 -11.97
C LYS A 79 -0.25 -6.98 -10.98
N GLY A 80 -0.58 -6.81 -9.70
CA GLY A 80 0.34 -6.80 -8.57
C GLY A 80 0.41 -8.14 -7.83
N LYS A 81 1.27 -8.18 -6.82
CA LYS A 81 1.22 -9.23 -5.80
C LYS A 81 0.25 -8.82 -4.68
N PRO A 82 -0.61 -9.72 -4.20
CA PRO A 82 -1.40 -9.50 -2.99
C PRO A 82 -0.51 -8.99 -1.84
N LEU A 83 -1.06 -8.07 -1.05
CA LEU A 83 -0.47 -7.70 0.24
C LEU A 83 -0.69 -8.84 1.24
N ASP A 84 0.23 -8.97 2.18
CA ASP A 84 0.02 -9.85 3.34
C ASP A 84 -1.22 -9.37 4.12
N PRO A 85 -2.26 -10.21 4.29
CA PRO A 85 -3.45 -9.88 5.06
C PRO A 85 -3.19 -9.35 6.47
N ALA A 86 -2.10 -9.80 7.10
CA ALA A 86 -1.73 -9.39 8.47
C ALA A 86 -0.88 -8.11 8.51
N SER A 87 -0.43 -7.60 7.36
CA SER A 87 0.44 -6.43 7.28
C SER A 87 -0.26 -5.14 7.71
N ASP A 88 0.52 -4.21 8.25
CA ASP A 88 0.03 -2.88 8.61
C ASP A 88 -0.35 -2.05 7.37
N ASP A 89 0.23 -2.35 6.21
CA ASP A 89 -0.20 -1.81 4.92
C ASP A 89 -1.63 -2.23 4.56
N MET A 90 -1.96 -3.52 4.73
CA MET A 90 -3.33 -3.99 4.52
C MET A 90 -4.29 -3.33 5.51
N LYS A 91 -3.95 -3.32 6.81
CA LYS A 91 -4.79 -2.69 7.84
C LYS A 91 -5.03 -1.20 7.56
N SER A 92 -3.98 -0.48 7.17
CA SER A 92 -4.06 0.94 6.79
C SER A 92 -4.98 1.16 5.60
N LEU A 93 -4.82 0.35 4.54
CA LEU A 93 -5.63 0.45 3.34
C LEU A 93 -7.11 0.16 3.61
N ILE A 94 -7.41 -0.85 4.43
CA ILE A 94 -8.78 -1.19 4.83
C ILE A 94 -9.39 -0.08 5.70
N ALA A 95 -8.64 0.43 6.68
CA ALA A 95 -9.07 1.56 7.50
C ALA A 95 -9.40 2.80 6.65
N TYR A 96 -8.57 3.10 5.64
CA TYR A 96 -8.83 4.19 4.72
C TYR A 96 -10.07 3.94 3.84
N ILE A 97 -10.24 2.74 3.28
CA ILE A 97 -11.43 2.38 2.48
C ILE A 97 -12.72 2.56 3.29
N LYS A 98 -12.70 2.18 4.56
CA LYS A 98 -13.86 2.34 5.47
C LYS A 98 -14.29 3.80 5.66
N THR A 99 -13.41 4.77 5.44
CA THR A 99 -13.78 6.20 5.49
C THR A 99 -14.75 6.63 4.38
N PHE A 100 -14.88 5.84 3.31
CA PHE A 100 -15.86 6.08 2.25
C PHE A 100 -17.25 5.56 2.61
N GLY A 101 -17.38 4.75 3.66
CA GLY A 101 -18.67 4.34 4.19
C GLY A 101 -19.38 5.55 4.82
N ALA A 102 -20.70 5.60 4.69
CA ALA A 102 -21.47 6.62 5.41
C ALA A 102 -21.29 6.43 6.93
N PRO A 103 -21.07 7.50 7.71
CA PRO A 103 -21.07 7.39 9.16
C PRO A 103 -22.48 7.03 9.63
N GLY A 104 -22.65 5.80 10.11
CA GLY A 104 -23.85 5.35 10.81
C GLY A 104 -25.06 5.10 9.91
N LYS A 105 -25.68 3.93 10.09
CA LYS A 105 -27.13 3.91 10.17
C LYS A 105 -27.53 4.37 11.57
#